data_AF-A0A918PK36-F1
#
_entry.id   AF-A0A918PK36-F1
#
_cell.length_a   1.000
_cell.length_b   1.000
_cell.length_c   1.000
_cell.angle_alpha   90.00
_cell.angle_beta   90.00
_cell.angle_gamma   90.00
#
_symmetry.space_group_name_H-M   'P 1'
#
loop_
_entity.id
_entity.type
_entity.pdbx_description
1 polymer ?
#
loop_
_entity_poly.entity_id
_entity_poly.type
_entity_poly.pdbx_seq_one_letter_code
_entity_poly.pdbx_strand_id
1 'polypeptide(L)' 'MERFPALRLLLRFGRRWALFVAVVATAAVTWLMVSQIGPLGWVAVPVALPFFYFLAKSYVELIQIVVEMVH' A
#
# COMPACT_ATOMS: atom_id res chain seq x y z
N MET A 1 18.88 -16.27 -7.93
CA MET A 1 17.45 -15.94 -7.68
C MET A 1 16.49 -16.80 -8.53
N GLU A 2 16.78 -18.10 -8.69
CA GLU A 2 15.99 -19.03 -9.52
C GLU A 2 15.13 -20.01 -8.71
N ARG A 3 15.34 -20.09 -7.38
CA ARG A 3 14.72 -21.12 -6.52
C ARG A 3 13.30 -20.81 -6.04
N PHE A 4 12.79 -19.58 -6.15
CA PHE A 4 11.48 -19.22 -5.61
C PHE A 4 10.63 -18.36 -6.57
N PRO A 5 10.01 -18.96 -7.60
CA PRO A 5 9.07 -18.26 -8.49
C PRO A 5 7.85 -17.69 -7.73
N ALA A 6 7.45 -18.31 -6.62
CA ALA A 6 6.38 -17.84 -5.75
C ALA A 6 6.69 -16.47 -5.12
N LEU A 7 7.92 -16.24 -4.68
CA LEU A 7 8.39 -14.96 -4.14
C LEU A 7 8.32 -13.83 -5.17
N ARG A 8 8.63 -14.13 -6.44
CA ARG A 8 8.53 -13.17 -7.56
C ARG A 8 7.08 -12.81 -7.87
N LEU A 9 6.17 -13.78 -7.80
CA LEU A 9 4.73 -13.55 -7.92
C LEU A 9 4.21 -12.71 -6.76
N LEU A 10 4.63 -13.00 -5.53
CA LEU A 10 4.23 -12.29 -4.32
C LEU A 10 4.68 -10.83 -4.36
N LEU A 11 5.89 -10.54 -4.86
CA LEU A 11 6.34 -9.18 -5.12
C LEU A 11 5.53 -8.46 -6.21
N ARG A 12 5.24 -9.16 -7.32
CA ARG A 12 4.53 -8.57 -8.47
C ARG A 12 3.06 -8.29 -8.16
N PHE A 13 2.40 -9.21 -7.47
CA PHE A 13 1.02 -9.05 -7.00
C PHE A 13 0.95 -8.15 -5.76
N GLY A 14 1.91 -8.27 -4.85
CA GLY A 14 2.01 -7.46 -3.64
C GLY A 14 2.14 -5.97 -3.95
N ARG A 15 2.87 -5.58 -4.99
CA ARG A 15 2.90 -4.17 -5.43
C ARG A 15 1.55 -3.66 -5.96
N ARG A 16 0.82 -4.49 -6.72
CA ARG A 16 -0.52 -4.13 -7.21
C ARG A 16 -1.53 -4.05 -6.06
N TRP A 17 -1.45 -4.99 -5.13
CA TRP A 17 -2.26 -4.99 -3.91
C TRP A 17 -1.94 -3.80 -3.02
N ALA A 18 -0.67 -3.45 -2.85
CA ALA A 18 -0.26 -2.27 -2.08
C ALA A 18 -0.84 -0.98 -2.70
N LEU A 19 -0.82 -0.86 -4.03
CA LEU A 19 -1.44 0.26 -4.72
C LEU A 19 -2.97 0.29 -4.56
N PHE A 20 -3.63 -0.86 -4.66
CA PHE A 20 -5.08 -0.97 -4.43
C PHE A 20 -5.45 -0.56 -3.00
N VAL A 21 -4.76 -1.10 -2.00
CA VAL A 21 -4.96 -0.77 -0.58
C VAL A 21 -4.72 0.72 -0.34
N ALA A 22 -3.67 1.28 -0.92
CA ALA A 22 -3.38 2.70 -0.81
C ALA A 22 -4.50 3.57 -1.36
N VAL A 23 -5.01 3.26 -2.55
CA VAL A 23 -6.12 4.01 -3.17
C VAL A 23 -7.38 3.94 -2.30
N VAL A 24 -7.73 2.76 -1.78
CA VAL A 24 -8.92 2.57 -0.92
C VAL A 24 -8.76 3.35 0.40
N ALA A 25 -7.59 3.25 1.04
CA ALA A 25 -7.32 3.96 2.29
C ALA A 25 -7.31 5.49 2.10
N THR A 26 -6.67 5.97 1.03
CA THR A 26 -6.70 7.39 0.67
C THR A 26 -8.12 7.86 0.39
N ALA A 27 -8.93 7.10 -0.35
CA ALA A 27 -10.31 7.45 -0.63
C ALA A 27 -11.13 7.56 0.67
N ALA A 28 -10.97 6.61 1.59
CA ALA A 28 -11.65 6.64 2.89
C ALA A 28 -11.24 7.85 3.74
N VAL A 29 -9.94 8.14 3.84
CA VAL A 29 -9.44 9.31 4.59
C VAL A 29 -9.91 10.61 3.95
N THR A 30 -9.82 10.71 2.62
CA THR A 30 -10.25 11.90 1.88
C THR A 30 -11.74 12.12 2.04
N TRP A 31 -12.56 11.07 1.99
CA TRP A 31 -13.99 11.15 2.24
C TRP A 31 -14.30 11.70 3.63
N LEU A 32 -13.62 11.19 4.66
CA LEU A 32 -13.78 11.67 6.04
C LEU A 32 -13.35 13.13 6.18
N MET A 33 -12.22 13.53 5.59
CA MET A 33 -11.76 14.92 5.64
C MET A 33 -12.71 15.85 4.89
N VAL A 34 -13.14 15.48 3.68
CA VAL A 34 -14.08 16.28 2.91
C VAL A 34 -15.42 16.44 3.63
N SER A 35 -15.87 15.40 4.33
CA SER A 35 -17.07 15.47 5.19
C SER A 35 -16.94 16.44 6.37
N GLN A 36 -15.73 16.70 6.88
CA GLN A 36 -15.53 17.52 8.09
C GLN A 36 -15.09 18.95 7.79
N ILE A 37 -14.17 19.12 6.84
CA ILE A 37 -13.54 20.41 6.50
C ILE A 37 -13.86 20.87 5.07
N GLY A 38 -14.80 20.20 4.40
CA GLY A 38 -15.25 20.55 3.06
C GLY A 38 -14.18 20.31 1.99
N PRO A 39 -14.19 21.05 0.87
CA PRO A 39 -13.29 20.85 -0.26
C PRO A 39 -11.79 20.93 0.09
N LEU A 40 -11.43 21.56 1.21
CA LEU A 40 -10.05 21.61 1.71
C LEU A 40 -9.49 20.22 2.05
N GLY A 41 -10.35 19.23 2.34
CA GLY A 41 -9.94 17.84 2.56
C GLY A 41 -9.21 17.20 1.38
N TRP A 42 -9.42 17.69 0.15
CA TRP A 42 -8.73 17.19 -1.04
C TRP A 42 -7.21 17.46 -1.02
N VAL A 43 -6.76 18.45 -0.24
CA VAL A 43 -5.33 18.78 -0.09
C VAL A 43 -4.56 17.64 0.59
N ALA A 44 -5.24 16.78 1.36
CA ALA A 44 -4.62 15.64 2.02
C ALA A 44 -4.27 14.49 1.05
N VAL A 45 -4.92 14.40 -0.12
CA VAL A 45 -4.70 13.32 -1.12
C VAL A 45 -3.25 13.15 -1.55
N PRO A 46 -2.52 14.21 -2.00
CA PRO A 46 -1.13 14.09 -2.44
C PRO A 46 -0.17 13.63 -1.34
N VAL A 47 -0.56 13.73 -0.05
CA VAL A 47 0.24 13.23 1.08
C VAL A 47 -0.21 11.82 1.49
N ALA A 48 -1.53 11.60 1.60
CA ALA A 48 -2.11 10.34 2.04
C ALA A 48 -1.84 9.19 1.07
N LEU A 49 -1.89 9.43 -0.25
CA LEU A 49 -1.67 8.41 -1.27
C LEU A 49 -0.25 7.81 -1.24
N PRO A 50 0.83 8.61 -1.32
CA PRO A 50 2.17 8.04 -1.19
C PRO A 50 2.39 7.44 0.19
N PHE A 51 1.85 8.03 1.27
CA PHE A 51 1.98 7.48 2.62
C PHE A 51 1.40 6.06 2.73
N PHE A 52 0.13 5.86 2.35
CA PHE A 52 -0.49 4.53 2.40
C PHE A 52 0.16 3.55 1.43
N TYR A 53 0.62 4.02 0.27
CA TYR A 53 1.35 3.17 -0.67
C TYR A 53 2.67 2.68 -0.09
N PHE A 54 3.46 3.57 0.51
CA PHE A 54 4.71 3.18 1.17
C PHE A 54 4.45 2.22 2.33
N LEU A 55 3.43 2.49 3.16
CA LEU A 55 3.07 1.62 4.27
C LEU A 55 2.71 0.21 3.80
N ALA A 56 1.83 0.10 2.81
CA ALA A 56 1.38 -1.18 2.27
C ALA A 56 2.53 -1.92 1.54
N LYS A 57 3.40 -1.19 0.84
CA LYS A 57 4.60 -1.75 0.19
C LYS A 57 5.58 -2.31 1.23
N SER A 58 5.88 -1.56 2.29
CA SER A 58 6.77 -2.01 3.36
C SER A 58 6.24 -3.26 4.06
N TYR A 59 4.93 -3.37 4.24
CA TYR A 59 4.32 -4.57 4.81
C TYR A 59 4.51 -5.82 3.92
N VAL A 60 4.34 -5.67 2.60
CA VAL A 60 4.60 -6.74 1.62
C VAL A 60 6.07 -7.16 1.65
N GLU A 61 7.00 -6.20 1.70
CA GLU A 61 8.44 -6.48 1.78
C GLU A 61 8.80 -7.19 3.09
N LEU A 62 8.17 -6.82 4.20
CA LEU A 62 8.38 -7.48 5.49
C LEU A 62 7.90 -8.93 5.48
N ILE A 63 6.69 -9.20 4.96
CA ILE A 63 6.19 -10.57 4.77
C ILE A 63 7.15 -11.37 3.90
N GLN A 64 7.66 -10.77 2.84
CA GLN A 64 8.60 -11.42 1.95
C GLN A 64 9.86 -11.87 2.68
N ILE A 65 10.49 -10.97 3.44
CA ILE A 65 11.71 -11.26 4.23
C ILE A 65 11.44 -12.38 5.22
N VAL A 66 10.29 -12.35 5.92
CA VAL A 66 9.91 -13.39 6.88
C VAL A 66 9.76 -14.75 6.18
N VAL A 67 9.08 -14.79 5.03
CA VAL A 67 8.88 -16.04 4.27
C VAL A 67 10.22 -16.61 3.77
N GLU A 68 11.13 -15.74 3.32
CA GLU A 68 12.47 -16.11 2.83
C GLU A 68 13.41 -16.56 3.96
N MET A 69 13.24 -16.08 5.19
CA MET A 69 14.01 -16.56 6.36
C MET A 69 13.53 -17.90 6.90
N VAL A 70 12.26 -18.26 6.65
CA VAL A 70 11.64 -19.50 7.13
C VAL A 70 11.90 -20.70 6.20
N HIS A 71 12.28 -20.46 4.94
CA HIS A 71 12.49 -21.50 3.91
C HIS A 71 13.93 -21.48 3.38
#